data_AF-A0A1G6GSR7-F1
#
_entry.id   AF-A0A1G6GSR7-F1
#
_cell.length_a   1.000
_cell.length_b   1.000
_cell.length_c   1.000
_cell.angle_alpha   90.00
_cell.angle_beta   90.00
_cell.angle_gamma   90.00
#
_symmetry.space_group_name_H-M   'P 1'
#
loop_
_entity.id
_entity.type
_entity.pdbx_description
1 polymer ?
#
loop_
_entity_poly.entity_id
_entity_poly.type
_entity_poly.pdbx_seq_one_letter_code
_entity_poly.pdbx_strand_id
1 'polypeptide(L)'
;MTYKKLLTLLSICCFSSSSFAFLPQNSLRAGGIAVLPISEDVQQVSFQNMPVLLTHEAQKKYAIVGIPLSTPVGSVKVDTDQGPIHLDIQPYAYAEQHIQLKDQSFVEPSAEQLARYKQEAEEQQRIYHSFTPSTWNSFPRFIAPTPGKFSNSFGRKRFFNQEARAPHSGLDIPAPVGQKVVAPANGTVVGIGDYFFNGKTILVDHGQGLISMFCHLSEIDVTVGQHVIQGERIGLVGKTGRVTGPHLHWGMSLNDARVDPQLFLQK
;
A
#
# COMPACT_ATOMS: atom_id res chain seq x y z
N MET A 1 -20.83 52.83 -49.17
CA MET A 1 -21.00 51.61 -48.34
C MET A 1 -19.67 50.87 -48.34
N THR A 2 -18.87 51.02 -47.28
CA THR A 2 -17.51 50.48 -47.21
C THR A 2 -17.39 49.69 -45.91
N TYR A 3 -17.44 48.36 -45.99
CA TYR A 3 -17.32 47.49 -44.82
C TYR A 3 -15.84 47.28 -44.48
N LYS A 4 -15.39 47.80 -43.33
CA LYS A 4 -14.12 47.44 -42.70
C LYS A 4 -14.25 46.07 -42.05
N LYS A 5 -13.48 45.08 -42.51
CA LYS A 5 -13.30 43.79 -41.83
C LYS A 5 -12.39 43.99 -40.62
N LEU A 6 -12.93 43.77 -39.42
CA LEU A 6 -12.20 43.73 -38.16
C LEU A 6 -11.59 42.32 -38.03
N LEU A 7 -10.26 42.20 -38.10
CA LEU A 7 -9.55 40.97 -37.75
C LEU A 7 -9.40 40.91 -36.23
N THR A 8 -10.10 39.99 -35.59
CA THR A 8 -9.93 39.68 -34.17
C THR A 8 -8.80 38.67 -34.02
N LEU A 9 -7.68 39.07 -33.45
CA LEU A 9 -6.59 38.17 -33.06
C LEU A 9 -7.08 37.30 -31.88
N LEU A 10 -7.24 36.00 -32.11
CA LEU A 10 -7.54 35.03 -31.06
C LEU A 10 -6.23 34.66 -30.36
N SER A 11 -5.99 35.21 -29.17
CA SER A 11 -4.85 34.85 -28.33
C SER A 11 -5.10 33.45 -27.75
N ILE A 12 -4.37 32.45 -28.24
CA ILE A 12 -4.39 31.09 -27.70
C ILE A 12 -3.57 31.11 -26.40
N CYS A 13 -4.25 31.24 -25.26
CA CYS A 13 -3.65 30.95 -23.96
C CYS A 13 -3.34 29.46 -23.88
N CYS A 14 -2.08 29.08 -24.11
CA CYS A 14 -1.56 27.77 -23.72
C CYS A 14 -1.63 27.66 -22.19
N PHE A 15 -2.68 27.02 -21.68
CA PHE A 15 -2.68 26.54 -20.30
C PHE A 15 -1.60 25.47 -20.20
N SER A 16 -0.49 25.79 -19.55
CA SER A 16 0.46 24.80 -19.06
C SER A 16 -0.28 23.93 -18.04
N SER A 17 -0.71 22.75 -18.49
CA SER A 17 -1.21 21.70 -17.61
C SER A 17 -0.06 21.28 -16.70
N SER A 18 0.00 21.85 -15.50
CA SER A 18 0.85 21.34 -14.44
C SER A 18 0.44 19.89 -14.18
N SER A 19 1.27 18.95 -14.64
CA SER A 19 1.11 17.54 -14.30
C SER A 19 1.25 17.44 -12.78
N PHE A 20 0.12 17.23 -12.08
CA PHE A 20 0.16 16.97 -10.65
C PHE A 20 0.89 15.64 -10.44
N ALA A 21 2.00 15.68 -9.70
CA ALA A 21 2.71 14.47 -9.32
C ALA A 21 1.78 13.58 -8.48
N PHE A 22 1.67 12.30 -8.84
CA PHE A 22 0.84 11.33 -8.11
C PHE A 22 1.61 10.61 -7.00
N LEU A 23 2.76 11.16 -6.59
CA LEU A 23 3.59 10.61 -5.52
C LEU A 23 2.77 10.43 -4.22
N PRO A 24 3.10 9.42 -3.41
CA PRO A 24 2.50 9.28 -2.10
C PRO A 24 2.84 10.47 -1.20
N GLN A 25 2.04 10.67 -0.15
CA GLN A 25 2.29 11.70 0.85
C GLN A 25 3.55 11.35 1.65
N ASN A 26 4.51 12.28 1.70
CA ASN A 26 5.72 12.13 2.51
C ASN A 26 5.37 12.14 4.01
N SER A 27 5.78 11.10 4.72
CA SER A 27 5.53 10.91 6.15
C SER A 27 6.69 10.15 6.79
N LEU A 28 7.63 10.89 7.40
CA LEU A 28 8.84 10.35 8.03
C LEU A 28 8.54 9.79 9.43
N ARG A 29 7.73 8.74 9.50
CA ARG A 29 7.39 8.00 10.74
C ARG A 29 7.49 6.50 10.48
N ALA A 30 7.61 5.71 11.54
CA ALA A 30 7.42 4.25 11.44
C ALA A 30 6.05 3.95 10.82
N GLY A 31 5.99 3.13 9.76
CA GLY A 31 4.79 2.85 8.97
C GLY A 31 4.43 3.92 7.93
N GLY A 32 5.25 4.95 7.77
CA GLY A 32 5.11 6.00 6.76
C GLY A 32 5.88 5.74 5.48
N ILE A 33 6.00 6.76 4.64
CA ILE A 33 6.69 6.73 3.34
C ILE A 33 7.62 7.94 3.26
N ALA A 34 8.89 7.73 2.94
CA ALA A 34 9.80 8.81 2.59
C ALA A 34 9.79 9.02 1.06
N VAL A 35 9.54 10.25 0.62
CA VAL A 35 9.60 10.65 -0.79
C VAL A 35 10.84 11.50 -0.97
N LEU A 36 11.91 10.88 -1.50
CA LEU A 36 13.25 11.45 -1.53
C LEU A 36 13.60 11.89 -2.94
N PRO A 37 13.74 13.20 -3.22
CA PRO A 37 14.39 13.64 -4.44
C PRO A 37 15.83 13.11 -4.47
N ILE A 38 16.25 12.51 -5.57
CA ILE A 38 17.60 11.97 -5.76
C ILE A 38 18.22 12.50 -7.06
N SER A 39 19.55 12.46 -7.16
CA SER A 39 20.25 12.80 -8.42
C SER A 39 19.89 11.80 -9.52
N GLU A 40 19.91 12.24 -10.78
CA GLU A 40 19.72 11.36 -11.94
C GLU A 40 20.77 10.24 -12.01
N ASP A 41 21.97 10.51 -11.47
CA ASP A 41 23.10 9.56 -11.45
C ASP A 41 22.86 8.37 -10.53
N VAL A 42 21.98 8.49 -9.52
CA VAL A 42 21.67 7.40 -8.57
C VAL A 42 20.91 6.30 -9.29
N GLN A 43 21.50 5.12 -9.49
CA GLN A 43 20.84 3.99 -10.16
C GLN A 43 20.23 2.98 -9.19
N GLN A 44 20.75 2.90 -7.97
CA GLN A 44 20.33 1.91 -6.99
C GLN A 44 20.08 2.56 -5.65
N VAL A 45 18.94 2.24 -5.05
CA VAL A 45 18.59 2.64 -3.69
C VAL A 45 18.10 1.42 -2.95
N SER A 46 18.55 1.26 -1.72
CA SER A 46 18.07 0.20 -0.84
C SER A 46 17.86 0.70 0.58
N PHE A 47 16.93 0.06 1.28
CA PHE A 47 16.65 0.33 2.69
C PHE A 47 16.49 -1.01 3.42
N GLN A 48 17.29 -1.22 4.48
CA GLN A 48 17.32 -2.50 5.20
C GLN A 48 17.58 -3.72 4.27
N ASN A 49 18.48 -3.55 3.29
CA ASN A 49 18.82 -4.52 2.23
C ASN A 49 17.70 -4.81 1.22
N MET A 50 16.60 -4.05 1.23
CA MET A 50 15.52 -4.17 0.26
C MET A 50 15.65 -3.12 -0.83
N PRO A 51 15.52 -3.48 -2.13
CA PRO A 51 15.51 -2.50 -3.22
C PRO A 51 14.32 -1.55 -3.06
N VAL A 52 14.57 -0.27 -3.33
CA VAL A 52 13.59 0.82 -3.19
C VAL A 52 13.05 1.22 -4.56
N LEU A 53 11.75 1.52 -4.62
CA LEU A 53 11.08 2.01 -5.82
C LEU A 53 11.67 3.35 -6.27
N LEU A 54 12.04 3.44 -7.55
CA LEU A 54 12.50 4.66 -8.21
C LEU A 54 11.47 5.12 -9.26
N THR A 55 11.18 6.41 -9.29
CA THR A 55 10.23 7.00 -10.24
C THR A 55 10.66 8.39 -10.68
N HIS A 56 10.18 8.82 -11.85
CA HIS A 56 10.36 10.18 -12.35
C HIS A 56 9.03 10.92 -12.33
N GLU A 57 9.02 12.11 -11.74
CA GLU A 57 7.87 13.01 -11.74
C GLU A 57 8.30 14.44 -12.00
N ALA A 58 7.65 15.10 -12.96
CA ALA A 58 7.98 16.47 -13.36
C ALA A 58 9.50 16.70 -13.59
N GLN A 59 10.15 15.77 -14.31
CA GLN A 59 11.60 15.79 -14.63
C GLN A 59 12.54 15.63 -13.42
N LYS A 60 12.03 15.17 -12.27
CA LYS A 60 12.85 14.85 -11.10
C LYS A 60 12.75 13.37 -10.78
N LYS A 61 13.88 12.75 -10.45
CA LYS A 61 13.95 11.39 -9.94
C LYS A 61 13.68 11.35 -8.43
N TYR A 62 12.91 10.36 -8.02
CA TYR A 62 12.55 10.12 -6.63
C TYR A 62 12.81 8.67 -6.23
N ALA A 63 13.28 8.47 -5.01
CA ALA A 63 13.20 7.21 -4.30
C ALA A 63 12.01 7.22 -3.33
N ILE A 64 11.17 6.18 -3.38
CA ILE A 64 9.96 6.05 -2.56
C ILE A 64 10.19 4.93 -1.55
N VAL A 65 10.57 5.31 -0.34
CA VAL A 65 11.00 4.39 0.71
C VAL A 65 9.84 4.11 1.66
N GLY A 66 9.39 2.85 1.73
CA GLY A 66 8.52 2.39 2.80
C GLY A 66 9.28 2.24 4.11
N ILE A 67 8.76 2.82 5.19
CA ILE A 67 9.38 2.81 6.52
C ILE A 67 8.65 1.76 7.36
N PRO A 68 9.27 0.63 7.75
CA PRO A 68 8.62 -0.38 8.59
C PRO A 68 8.08 0.18 9.90
N LEU A 69 6.97 -0.37 10.40
CA LEU A 69 6.41 -0.03 11.72
C LEU A 69 7.38 -0.30 12.89
N SER A 70 8.38 -1.15 12.70
CA SER A 70 9.44 -1.45 13.67
C SER A 70 10.59 -0.44 13.67
N THR A 71 10.62 0.51 12.73
CA THR A 71 11.72 1.48 12.61
C THR A 71 11.77 2.38 13.84
N PRO A 72 12.93 2.50 14.51
CA PRO A 72 13.06 3.38 15.67
C PRO A 72 12.98 4.86 15.27
N VAL A 73 12.62 5.71 16.24
CA VAL A 73 12.74 7.17 16.12
C VAL A 73 14.21 7.56 16.02
N GLY A 74 14.48 8.61 15.22
CA GLY A 74 15.81 9.16 15.00
C GLY A 74 16.40 8.82 13.63
N SER A 75 17.71 9.00 13.51
CA SER A 75 18.41 8.88 12.23
C SER A 75 18.51 7.43 11.75
N VAL A 76 18.00 7.18 10.55
CA VAL A 76 18.17 5.93 9.80
C VAL A 76 18.83 6.18 8.46
N LYS A 77 19.49 5.16 7.93
CA LYS A 77 20.27 5.25 6.69
C LYS A 77 19.53 4.57 5.55
N VAL A 78 19.41 5.27 4.42
CA VAL A 78 19.03 4.73 3.11
C VAL A 78 20.30 4.65 2.27
N ASP A 79 20.62 3.48 1.75
CA ASP A 79 21.84 3.23 0.99
C ASP A 79 21.60 3.54 -0.50
N THR A 80 22.54 4.25 -1.14
CA THR A 80 22.55 4.47 -2.59
C THR A 80 23.93 4.17 -3.17
N ASP A 81 24.00 3.97 -4.48
CA ASP A 81 25.25 3.83 -5.23
C ASP A 81 26.10 5.12 -5.28
N GLN A 82 25.53 6.28 -4.89
CA GLN A 82 26.22 7.57 -4.81
C GLN A 82 26.51 8.02 -3.37
N GLY A 83 26.25 7.15 -2.39
CA GLY A 83 26.43 7.43 -0.96
C GLY A 83 25.11 7.45 -0.18
N PRO A 84 25.17 7.32 1.16
CA PRO A 84 23.97 7.17 1.98
C PRO A 84 23.18 8.48 2.10
N ILE A 85 21.87 8.35 2.19
CA ILE A 85 20.94 9.42 2.56
C ILE A 85 20.43 9.13 3.97
N HIS A 86 20.48 10.12 4.86
CA HIS A 86 19.97 10.00 6.22
C HIS A 86 18.54 10.53 6.31
N LEU A 87 17.67 9.75 6.96
CA LEU A 87 16.30 10.14 7.28
C LEU A 87 16.15 10.29 8.79
N ASP A 88 15.49 11.35 9.24
CA ASP A 88 15.14 11.52 10.65
C ASP A 88 13.70 11.06 10.89
N ILE A 89 13.55 9.88 11.48
CA ILE A 89 12.26 9.27 11.77
C ILE A 89 11.63 9.96 12.97
N GLN A 90 10.49 10.60 12.75
CA GLN A 90 9.78 11.37 13.74
C GLN A 90 8.92 10.48 14.65
N PRO A 91 8.74 10.86 15.93
CA PRO A 91 7.76 10.23 16.80
C PRO A 91 6.35 10.31 16.20
N TYR A 92 5.60 9.21 16.31
CA TYR A 92 4.19 9.18 15.93
C TYR A 92 3.38 8.32 16.89
N ALA A 93 2.31 8.89 17.44
CA ALA A 93 1.47 8.23 18.43
C ALA A 93 0.40 7.37 17.75
N TYR A 94 0.65 6.07 17.65
CA TYR A 94 -0.37 5.11 17.24
C TYR A 94 -1.36 4.82 18.37
N ALA A 95 -2.65 4.88 18.06
CA ALA A 95 -3.70 4.53 19.01
C ALA A 95 -3.66 3.05 19.40
N GLU A 96 -4.13 2.74 20.60
CA GLU A 96 -4.28 1.36 21.05
C GLU A 96 -5.66 0.81 20.69
N GLN A 97 -5.74 -0.51 20.60
CA GLN A 97 -6.98 -1.25 20.42
C GLN A 97 -6.95 -2.47 21.32
N HIS A 98 -7.91 -2.51 22.25
CA HIS A 98 -8.12 -3.63 23.15
C HIS A 98 -9.37 -4.38 22.69
N ILE A 99 -9.24 -5.65 22.34
CA ILE A 99 -10.34 -6.50 21.86
C ILE A 99 -10.43 -7.75 22.73
N GLN A 100 -11.63 -8.02 23.23
CA GLN A 100 -11.96 -9.32 23.82
C GLN A 100 -12.53 -10.22 22.73
N LEU A 101 -11.81 -11.29 22.41
CA LEU A 101 -12.22 -12.27 21.42
C LEU A 101 -12.85 -13.46 22.15
N LYS A 102 -14.08 -13.80 21.75
CA LYS A 102 -14.80 -14.98 22.28
C LYS A 102 -14.24 -16.28 21.71
N ASP A 103 -13.82 -16.26 20.45
CA ASP A 103 -13.15 -17.38 19.81
C ASP A 103 -11.65 -17.34 20.15
N GLN A 104 -11.24 -18.25 21.03
CA GLN A 104 -9.86 -18.34 21.47
C GLN A 104 -8.94 -19.01 20.44
N SER A 105 -9.46 -19.72 19.43
CA SER A 105 -8.63 -20.41 18.44
C SER A 105 -7.76 -19.45 17.61
N PHE A 106 -8.17 -18.19 17.52
CA PHE A 106 -7.46 -17.11 16.85
C PHE A 106 -6.58 -16.25 17.77
N VAL A 107 -6.69 -16.47 19.09
CA VAL A 107 -5.89 -15.83 20.15
C VAL A 107 -4.75 -16.73 20.58
N GLU A 108 -5.05 -18.03 20.71
CA GLU A 108 -4.17 -19.13 21.11
C GLU A 108 -4.31 -20.27 20.08
N PRO A 109 -3.65 -20.14 18.92
CA PRO A 109 -3.72 -21.17 17.89
C PRO A 109 -3.02 -22.45 18.34
N SER A 110 -3.59 -23.60 17.96
CA SER A 110 -2.96 -24.92 18.12
C SER A 110 -1.64 -25.03 17.34
N ALA A 111 -0.82 -26.03 17.67
CA ALA A 111 0.44 -26.28 16.95
C ALA A 111 0.24 -26.49 15.44
N GLU A 112 -0.84 -27.16 15.03
CA GLU A 112 -1.19 -27.35 13.61
C GLU A 112 -1.54 -26.02 12.95
N GLN A 113 -2.33 -25.18 13.61
CA GLN A 113 -2.67 -23.84 13.11
C GLN A 113 -1.43 -22.93 13.01
N LEU A 114 -0.50 -23.02 13.97
CA LEU A 114 0.77 -22.30 13.91
C LEU A 114 1.67 -22.80 12.77
N ALA A 115 1.71 -24.11 12.53
CA ALA A 115 2.45 -24.68 11.40
C ALA A 115 1.88 -24.21 10.06
N ARG A 116 0.54 -24.23 9.91
CA ARG A 116 -0.16 -23.67 8.76
C ARG A 116 0.17 -22.18 8.58
N TYR A 117 -0.01 -21.38 9.63
CA TYR A 117 0.28 -19.94 9.59
C TYR A 117 1.72 -19.65 9.17
N LYS A 118 2.70 -20.39 9.70
CA LYS A 118 4.11 -20.24 9.34
C LYS A 118 4.31 -20.42 7.83
N GLN A 119 3.73 -21.48 7.26
CA GLN A 119 3.86 -21.78 5.84
C GLN A 119 3.19 -20.69 4.96
N GLU A 120 2.00 -20.23 5.36
CA GLU A 120 1.27 -19.14 4.71
C GLU A 120 2.00 -17.78 4.81
N ALA A 121 2.68 -17.53 5.94
CA ALA A 121 3.46 -16.32 6.15
C ALA A 121 4.72 -16.32 5.28
N GLU A 122 5.42 -17.46 5.17
CA GLU A 122 6.57 -17.61 4.28
C GLU A 122 6.19 -17.41 2.80
N GLU A 123 5.01 -17.87 2.39
CA GLU A 123 4.47 -17.60 1.04
C GLU A 123 4.27 -16.11 0.78
N GLN A 124 3.54 -15.43 1.66
CA GLN A 124 3.29 -13.99 1.53
C GLN A 124 4.60 -13.18 1.61
N GLN A 125 5.54 -13.61 2.45
CA GLN A 125 6.83 -12.94 2.59
C GLN A 125 7.66 -12.98 1.30
N ARG A 126 7.63 -14.11 0.57
CA ARG A 126 8.29 -14.17 -0.75
C ARG A 126 7.71 -13.17 -1.74
N ILE A 127 6.41 -12.91 -1.67
CA ILE A 127 5.75 -11.89 -2.50
C ILE A 127 6.21 -10.49 -2.08
N TYR A 128 6.19 -10.15 -0.78
CA TYR A 128 6.62 -8.83 -0.29
C TYR A 128 8.12 -8.54 -0.53
N HIS A 129 8.95 -9.58 -0.60
CA HIS A 129 10.37 -9.46 -0.92
C HIS A 129 10.65 -9.30 -2.42
N SER A 130 9.65 -9.55 -3.29
CA SER A 130 9.84 -9.49 -4.74
C SER A 130 10.01 -8.04 -5.24
N PHE A 131 10.79 -7.88 -6.30
CA PHE A 131 11.00 -6.60 -6.96
C PHE A 131 10.95 -6.80 -8.48
N THR A 132 9.80 -6.53 -9.07
CA THR A 132 9.55 -6.64 -10.51
C THR A 132 9.76 -5.29 -11.21
N PRO A 133 10.09 -5.27 -12.52
CA PRO A 133 10.07 -4.01 -13.27
C PRO A 133 8.67 -3.39 -13.29
N SER A 134 8.58 -2.06 -13.22
CA SER A 134 7.30 -1.37 -13.42
C SER A 134 6.91 -1.33 -14.90
N THR A 135 5.59 -1.29 -15.16
CA THR A 135 5.03 -1.06 -16.50
C THR A 135 4.58 0.39 -16.72
N TRP A 136 4.79 1.26 -15.74
CA TRP A 136 4.35 2.65 -15.75
C TRP A 136 5.54 3.61 -15.97
N ASN A 137 5.29 4.72 -16.67
CA ASN A 137 6.28 5.77 -16.97
C ASN A 137 6.28 6.91 -15.94
N SER A 138 5.22 7.00 -15.13
CA SER A 138 5.04 7.94 -14.03
C SER A 138 4.38 7.19 -12.88
N PHE A 139 4.47 7.71 -11.66
CA PHE A 139 3.91 7.02 -10.49
C PHE A 139 2.39 6.85 -10.67
N PRO A 140 1.83 5.64 -10.46
CA PRO A 140 0.41 5.42 -10.69
C PRO A 140 -0.43 6.16 -9.65
N ARG A 141 -1.50 6.83 -10.09
CA ARG A 141 -2.54 7.33 -9.19
C ARG A 141 -3.23 6.13 -8.55
N PHE A 142 -3.42 6.14 -7.24
CA PHE A 142 -4.22 5.13 -6.53
C PHE A 142 -5.63 5.64 -6.24
N ILE A 143 -6.61 4.73 -6.29
CA ILE A 143 -7.98 4.95 -5.80
C ILE A 143 -8.28 4.08 -4.59
N ALA A 144 -9.29 4.44 -3.81
CA ALA A 144 -9.79 3.57 -2.75
C ALA A 144 -10.37 2.28 -3.37
N PRO A 145 -10.01 1.09 -2.84
CA PRO A 145 -10.46 -0.18 -3.42
C PRO A 145 -11.92 -0.52 -3.10
N THR A 146 -12.56 0.18 -2.16
CA THR A 146 -13.99 0.06 -1.90
C THR A 146 -14.52 1.34 -1.26
N PRO A 147 -15.78 1.75 -1.53
CA PRO A 147 -16.39 2.89 -0.86
C PRO A 147 -16.56 2.64 0.65
N GLY A 148 -16.19 3.62 1.47
CA GLY A 148 -16.40 3.52 2.91
C GLY A 148 -15.65 4.62 3.66
N LYS A 149 -15.94 4.77 4.95
CA LYS A 149 -15.18 5.68 5.81
C LYS A 149 -13.90 4.99 6.24
N PHE A 150 -12.76 5.62 5.98
CA PHE A 150 -11.48 5.12 6.47
C PHE A 150 -11.47 5.14 7.99
N SER A 151 -11.10 4.01 8.58
CA SER A 151 -10.76 3.96 9.99
C SER A 151 -9.31 4.41 10.17
N ASN A 152 -8.94 4.94 11.35
CA ASN A 152 -7.54 5.17 11.68
C ASN A 152 -6.88 3.87 12.18
N SER A 153 -7.03 2.77 11.43
CA SER A 153 -6.65 1.43 11.88
C SER A 153 -5.16 1.15 11.73
N PHE A 154 -4.50 1.68 10.70
CA PHE A 154 -3.11 1.36 10.41
C PHE A 154 -2.18 1.71 11.58
N GLY A 155 -1.26 0.79 11.89
CA GLY A 155 -0.27 0.89 12.96
C GLY A 155 -0.85 0.85 14.38
N ARG A 156 -2.18 0.75 14.56
CA ARG A 156 -2.76 0.62 15.90
C ARG A 156 -2.13 -0.55 16.66
N LYS A 157 -1.73 -0.29 17.90
CA LYS A 157 -1.22 -1.32 18.81
C LYS A 157 -2.38 -2.20 19.24
N ARG A 158 -2.28 -3.50 19.02
CA ARG A 158 -3.39 -4.43 19.29
C ARG A 158 -3.10 -5.25 20.54
N PHE A 159 -4.11 -5.35 21.39
CA PHE A 159 -4.12 -6.19 22.56
C PHE A 159 -5.34 -7.10 22.49
N PHE A 160 -5.12 -8.40 22.40
CA PHE A 160 -6.18 -9.41 22.38
C PHE A 160 -6.16 -10.15 23.70
N ASN A 161 -7.29 -10.10 24.42
CA ASN A 161 -7.39 -10.65 25.76
C ASN A 161 -6.23 -10.18 26.68
N GLN A 162 -5.92 -8.88 26.61
CA GLN A 162 -4.83 -8.18 27.33
C GLN A 162 -3.40 -8.46 26.87
N GLU A 163 -3.20 -9.38 25.93
CA GLU A 163 -1.88 -9.69 25.41
C GLU A 163 -1.55 -8.89 24.15
N ALA A 164 -0.34 -8.33 24.10
CA ALA A 164 0.14 -7.62 22.92
C ALA A 164 0.18 -8.54 21.70
N ARG A 165 -0.17 -7.98 20.54
CA ARG A 165 -0.11 -8.61 19.23
C ARG A 165 0.58 -7.68 18.24
N ALA A 166 0.89 -8.22 17.06
CA ALA A 166 1.40 -7.41 15.96
C ALA A 166 0.49 -6.19 15.70
N PRO A 167 1.07 -4.99 15.50
CA PRO A 167 0.29 -3.81 15.12
C PRO A 167 -0.52 -4.06 13.86
N HIS A 168 -1.60 -3.30 13.70
CA HIS A 168 -2.46 -3.43 12.54
C HIS A 168 -1.74 -3.02 11.24
N SER A 169 -1.55 -3.94 10.30
CA SER A 169 -0.68 -3.75 9.13
C SER A 169 -1.40 -3.24 7.86
N GLY A 170 -2.61 -2.69 8.02
CA GLY A 170 -3.43 -2.18 6.92
C GLY A 170 -4.48 -1.16 7.34
N LEU A 171 -5.29 -0.74 6.38
CA LEU A 171 -6.43 0.14 6.54
C LEU A 171 -7.72 -0.70 6.50
N ASP A 172 -8.53 -0.64 7.55
CA ASP A 172 -9.84 -1.28 7.57
C ASP A 172 -10.88 -0.30 7.04
N ILE A 173 -11.66 -0.76 6.07
CA ILE A 173 -12.77 -0.04 5.45
C ILE A 173 -14.05 -0.82 5.76
N PRO A 174 -14.86 -0.38 6.74
CA PRO A 174 -16.13 -1.02 7.07
C PRO A 174 -17.05 -1.01 5.85
N ALA A 175 -17.54 -2.19 5.48
CA ALA A 175 -18.38 -2.40 4.31
C ALA A 175 -19.19 -3.70 4.48
N PRO A 176 -20.43 -3.77 3.96
CA PRO A 176 -21.24 -4.99 4.01
C PRO A 176 -20.61 -6.11 3.16
N VAL A 177 -20.90 -7.35 3.54
CA VAL A 177 -20.57 -8.53 2.72
C VAL A 177 -21.18 -8.37 1.33
N GLY A 178 -20.42 -8.69 0.28
CA GLY A 178 -20.85 -8.56 -1.11
C GLY A 178 -20.60 -7.18 -1.72
N GLN A 179 -20.10 -6.20 -0.95
CA GLN A 179 -19.66 -4.93 -1.53
C GLN A 179 -18.46 -5.15 -2.45
N LYS A 180 -18.43 -4.45 -3.59
CA LYS A 180 -17.34 -4.58 -4.58
C LYS A 180 -15.99 -4.15 -4.00
N VAL A 181 -14.96 -4.93 -4.30
CA VAL A 181 -13.55 -4.58 -4.14
C VAL A 181 -12.93 -4.45 -5.51
N VAL A 182 -12.24 -3.33 -5.75
CA VAL A 182 -11.59 -3.02 -7.02
C VAL A 182 -10.08 -2.88 -6.88
N ALA A 183 -9.35 -3.13 -7.97
CA ALA A 183 -7.92 -2.86 -8.02
C ALA A 183 -7.65 -1.34 -7.89
N PRO A 184 -6.83 -0.90 -6.93
CA PRO A 184 -6.63 0.52 -6.66
C PRO A 184 -5.69 1.19 -7.68
N ALA A 185 -4.91 0.41 -8.41
CA ALA A 185 -4.09 0.81 -9.55
C ALA A 185 -3.91 -0.42 -10.47
N ASN A 186 -3.34 -0.21 -11.67
CA ASN A 186 -2.97 -1.31 -12.54
C ASN A 186 -1.94 -2.22 -11.85
N GLY A 187 -1.98 -3.52 -12.13
CA GLY A 187 -1.00 -4.45 -11.58
C GLY A 187 -1.22 -5.88 -12.05
N THR A 188 -0.47 -6.79 -11.44
CA THR A 188 -0.58 -8.23 -11.68
C THR A 188 -0.94 -8.93 -10.40
N VAL A 189 -1.92 -9.83 -10.42
CA VAL A 189 -2.27 -10.66 -9.28
C VAL A 189 -1.14 -11.67 -9.05
N VAL A 190 -0.44 -11.56 -7.93
CA VAL A 190 0.75 -12.38 -7.63
C VAL A 190 0.52 -13.39 -6.50
N GLY A 191 -0.60 -13.27 -5.78
CA GLY A 191 -0.98 -14.22 -4.74
C GLY A 191 -2.47 -14.23 -4.49
N ILE A 192 -3.00 -15.42 -4.26
CA ILE A 192 -4.38 -15.66 -3.83
C ILE A 192 -4.33 -16.80 -2.81
N GLY A 193 -5.04 -16.66 -1.70
CA GLY A 193 -5.12 -17.73 -0.70
C GLY A 193 -6.34 -17.61 0.19
N ASP A 194 -6.67 -18.70 0.89
CA ASP A 194 -7.59 -18.70 2.02
C ASP A 194 -6.77 -18.96 3.29
N TYR A 195 -6.18 -17.88 3.82
CA TYR A 195 -5.20 -17.95 4.89
C TYR A 195 -5.88 -18.02 6.26
N PHE A 196 -5.21 -18.63 7.25
CA PHE A 196 -5.78 -18.82 8.58
C PHE A 196 -6.25 -17.50 9.21
N PHE A 197 -5.39 -16.47 9.24
CA PHE A 197 -5.78 -15.17 9.81
C PHE A 197 -6.42 -14.22 8.80
N ASN A 198 -5.91 -14.17 7.57
CA ASN A 198 -6.34 -13.17 6.58
C ASN A 198 -7.60 -13.62 5.82
N GLY A 199 -7.98 -14.90 5.91
CA GLY A 199 -9.05 -15.47 5.11
C GLY A 199 -8.74 -15.37 3.61
N LYS A 200 -9.79 -15.28 2.79
CA LYS A 200 -9.66 -15.07 1.36
C LYS A 200 -8.94 -13.75 1.08
N THR A 201 -7.81 -13.87 0.41
CA THR A 201 -6.86 -12.78 0.22
C THR A 201 -6.39 -12.70 -1.22
N ILE A 202 -6.22 -11.48 -1.72
CA ILE A 202 -5.62 -11.18 -3.02
C ILE A 202 -4.40 -10.29 -2.77
N LEU A 203 -3.27 -10.60 -3.41
CA LEU A 203 -2.09 -9.74 -3.48
C LEU A 203 -1.86 -9.29 -4.93
N VAL A 204 -1.70 -7.99 -5.12
CA VAL A 204 -1.47 -7.36 -6.44
C VAL A 204 -0.13 -6.63 -6.41
N ASP A 205 0.75 -7.00 -7.33
CA ASP A 205 2.03 -6.32 -7.58
C ASP A 205 1.83 -5.20 -8.59
N HIS A 206 2.23 -3.99 -8.23
CA HIS A 206 2.17 -2.77 -9.05
C HIS A 206 3.52 -2.42 -9.68
N GLY A 207 4.55 -3.25 -9.47
CA GLY A 207 5.91 -3.02 -9.92
C GLY A 207 6.80 -2.42 -8.83
N GLN A 208 8.09 -2.70 -8.94
CA GLN A 208 9.16 -2.17 -8.09
C GLN A 208 8.94 -2.38 -6.58
N GLY A 209 8.40 -3.54 -6.21
CA GLY A 209 8.16 -3.91 -4.81
C GLY A 209 6.99 -3.15 -4.15
N LEU A 210 6.12 -2.52 -4.94
CA LEU A 210 4.87 -1.90 -4.48
C LEU A 210 3.71 -2.89 -4.59
N ILE A 211 3.19 -3.36 -3.46
CA ILE A 211 2.20 -4.45 -3.41
C ILE A 211 0.97 -4.03 -2.62
N SER A 212 -0.22 -4.22 -3.19
CA SER A 212 -1.49 -4.14 -2.48
C SER A 212 -1.93 -5.52 -1.96
N MET A 213 -2.62 -5.53 -0.82
CA MET A 213 -3.22 -6.72 -0.22
C MET A 213 -4.69 -6.47 0.13
N PHE A 214 -5.57 -7.42 -0.15
CA PHE A 214 -7.01 -7.34 0.14
C PHE A 214 -7.42 -8.60 0.89
N CYS A 215 -7.82 -8.48 2.16
CA CYS A 215 -8.15 -9.64 2.99
C CYS A 215 -9.64 -9.75 3.30
N HIS A 216 -9.99 -10.84 3.96
CA HIS A 216 -11.32 -11.11 4.52
C HIS A 216 -12.43 -11.18 3.47
N LEU A 217 -12.08 -11.47 2.21
CA LEU A 217 -13.01 -11.45 1.09
C LEU A 217 -14.07 -12.56 1.21
N SER A 218 -15.25 -12.35 0.62
CA SER A 218 -16.24 -13.41 0.47
C SER A 218 -16.06 -14.16 -0.86
N GLU A 219 -15.60 -13.44 -1.88
CA GLU A 219 -15.40 -13.92 -3.24
C GLU A 219 -14.13 -13.32 -3.82
N ILE A 220 -13.43 -14.09 -4.65
CA ILE A 220 -12.25 -13.70 -5.42
C ILE A 220 -12.59 -13.92 -6.90
N ASP A 221 -12.48 -12.86 -7.69
CA ASP A 221 -12.94 -12.84 -9.09
C ASP A 221 -11.79 -12.96 -10.09
N VAL A 222 -10.57 -13.14 -9.59
CA VAL A 222 -9.34 -13.08 -10.37
C VAL A 222 -8.48 -14.31 -10.13
N THR A 223 -7.49 -14.54 -11.00
CA THR A 223 -6.53 -15.63 -10.87
C THR A 223 -5.09 -15.12 -10.77
N VAL A 224 -4.21 -15.88 -10.13
CA VAL A 224 -2.76 -15.57 -10.12
C VAL A 224 -2.24 -15.47 -11.56
N GLY A 225 -1.44 -14.44 -11.84
CA GLY A 225 -0.93 -14.08 -13.16
C GLY A 225 -1.83 -13.14 -13.96
N GLN A 226 -3.07 -12.89 -13.53
CA GLN A 226 -3.97 -11.97 -14.21
C GLN A 226 -3.49 -10.52 -14.08
N HIS A 227 -3.42 -9.80 -15.20
CA HIS A 227 -3.29 -8.35 -15.19
C HIS A 227 -4.64 -7.72 -14.89
N VAL A 228 -4.66 -6.78 -13.94
CA VAL A 228 -5.84 -6.01 -13.55
C VAL A 228 -5.61 -4.54 -13.83
N ILE A 229 -6.67 -3.85 -14.25
CA ILE A 229 -6.64 -2.38 -14.45
C ILE A 229 -7.28 -1.66 -13.27
N GLN A 230 -6.89 -0.41 -13.03
CA GLN A 230 -7.49 0.42 -11.98
C GLN A 230 -9.02 0.44 -12.10
N GLY A 231 -9.72 0.17 -10.99
CA GLY A 231 -11.17 0.13 -10.93
C GLY A 231 -11.81 -1.19 -11.38
N GLU A 232 -11.02 -2.13 -11.92
CA GLU A 232 -11.49 -3.49 -12.21
C GLU A 232 -11.89 -4.18 -10.91
N ARG A 233 -13.04 -4.85 -10.92
CA ARG A 233 -13.51 -5.64 -9.77
C ARG A 233 -12.64 -6.87 -9.61
N ILE A 234 -12.06 -7.05 -8.44
CA ILE A 234 -11.18 -8.18 -8.11
C ILE A 234 -11.79 -9.17 -7.13
N GLY A 235 -12.88 -8.78 -6.47
CA GLY A 235 -13.60 -9.63 -5.52
C GLY A 235 -14.66 -8.85 -4.76
N LEU A 236 -15.16 -9.48 -3.69
CA LEU A 236 -16.21 -8.94 -2.83
C LEU A 236 -15.79 -8.93 -1.37
N VAL A 237 -16.17 -7.85 -0.66
CA VAL A 237 -15.99 -7.74 0.79
C VAL A 237 -16.65 -8.92 1.48
N GLY A 238 -16.02 -9.45 2.52
CA GLY A 238 -16.52 -10.59 3.26
C GLY A 238 -16.27 -10.49 4.76
N LYS A 239 -16.07 -11.67 5.35
CA LYS A 239 -15.80 -11.86 6.78
C LYS A 239 -15.04 -13.16 7.06
N THR A 240 -14.16 -13.58 6.15
CA THR A 240 -13.37 -14.81 6.31
C THR A 240 -12.09 -14.55 7.11
N GLY A 241 -11.56 -15.57 7.78
CA GLY A 241 -10.39 -15.44 8.65
C GLY A 241 -10.74 -14.79 9.98
N ARG A 242 -9.77 -14.12 10.61
CA ARG A 242 -9.91 -13.52 11.93
C ARG A 242 -10.50 -12.11 11.86
N VAL A 243 -11.84 -12.01 11.95
CA VAL A 243 -12.57 -10.74 11.93
C VAL A 243 -13.65 -10.67 13.01
N THR A 244 -14.00 -9.46 13.44
CA THR A 244 -15.14 -9.23 14.37
C THR A 244 -16.41 -8.78 13.66
N GLY A 245 -16.31 -8.44 12.37
CA GLY A 245 -17.43 -7.98 11.53
C GLY A 245 -16.97 -7.77 10.09
N PRO A 246 -17.90 -7.56 9.15
CA PRO A 246 -17.57 -7.39 7.74
C PRO A 246 -16.86 -6.05 7.48
N HIS A 247 -15.73 -6.14 6.80
CA HIS A 247 -14.90 -5.02 6.36
C HIS A 247 -13.92 -5.49 5.29
N LEU A 248 -13.36 -4.54 4.52
CA LEU A 248 -12.16 -4.78 3.73
C LEU A 248 -10.95 -4.39 4.57
N HIS A 249 -10.00 -5.31 4.73
CA HIS A 249 -8.65 -4.95 5.14
C HIS A 249 -7.82 -4.70 3.88
N TRP A 250 -7.42 -3.45 3.65
CA TRP A 250 -6.56 -3.05 2.55
C TRP A 250 -5.15 -2.77 3.05
N GLY A 251 -4.18 -3.48 2.51
CA GLY A 251 -2.78 -3.36 2.84
C GLY A 251 -1.95 -2.76 1.72
N MET A 252 -0.91 -2.02 2.07
CA MET A 252 0.11 -1.56 1.13
C MET A 252 1.49 -1.96 1.66
N SER A 253 2.37 -2.36 0.75
CA SER A 253 3.78 -2.63 1.03
C SER A 253 4.68 -1.97 0.00
N LEU A 254 5.82 -1.44 0.47
CA LEU A 254 6.92 -0.91 -0.31
C LEU A 254 8.21 -1.50 0.27
N ASN A 255 9.08 -2.09 -0.55
CA ASN A 255 10.37 -2.63 -0.11
C ASN A 255 10.25 -3.50 1.17
N ASP A 256 9.29 -4.42 1.18
CA ASP A 256 8.94 -5.33 2.30
C ASP A 256 8.49 -4.62 3.61
N ALA A 257 8.28 -3.30 3.56
CA ALA A 257 7.70 -2.54 4.65
C ALA A 257 6.18 -2.42 4.47
N ARG A 258 5.40 -2.76 5.51
CA ARG A 258 3.97 -2.39 5.56
C ARG A 258 3.84 -0.91 5.87
N VAL A 259 3.11 -0.19 5.02
CA VAL A 259 2.95 1.27 5.06
C VAL A 259 1.48 1.68 5.07
N ASP A 260 1.19 2.87 5.58
CA ASP A 260 -0.17 3.40 5.68
C ASP A 260 -0.79 3.60 4.28
N PRO A 261 -1.84 2.83 3.91
CA PRO A 261 -2.47 2.94 2.60
C PRO A 261 -3.04 4.32 2.29
N GLN A 262 -3.41 5.10 3.31
CA GLN A 262 -3.95 6.45 3.11
C GLN A 262 -2.93 7.41 2.49
N LEU A 263 -1.63 7.13 2.61
CA LEU A 263 -0.58 7.97 2.03
C LEU A 263 -0.56 7.89 0.49
N PHE A 264 -1.16 6.87 -0.12
CA PHE A 264 -1.27 6.75 -1.59
C PHE A 264 -2.50 7.48 -2.15
N LEU A 265 -3.45 7.88 -1.29
CA LEU A 265 -4.66 8.53 -1.72
C LEU A 265 -4.46 10.06 -1.72
N GLN A 266 -4.82 10.68 -2.84
CA GLN A 266 -4.88 12.13 -2.93
C GLN A 266 -6.12 12.66 -2.21
N LYS A 267 -5.97 13.78 -1.50
CA LYS A 267 -7.07 14.54 -0.90
C LYS A 267 -7.56 15.61 -1.87
#